data_AF-A0A354U8M7-F1
#
_entry.id   AF-A0A354U8M7-F1
#
_cell.length_a   1.000
_cell.length_b   1.000
_cell.length_c   1.000
_cell.angle_alpha   90.00
_cell.angle_beta   90.00
_cell.angle_gamma   90.00
#
_symmetry.space_group_name_H-M   'P 1'
#
loop_
_entity.id
_entity.type
_entity.pdbx_description
1 polymer ?
#
loop_
_entity_poly.entity_id
_entity_poly.type
_entity_poly.pdbx_seq_one_letter_code
_entity_poly.pdbx_strand_id
1 'polypeptide(L)'
;MSSFEFNTRDWFEGTAPEELAVTSNSLSVAVNGKVVTYLLNKAIKSTSNEVYLPLYPVAEWIAANWWRLLYECNPHRDVESFQTCHNLKYAGEGYFLPDLLLAPEIDVVHLTWNERAINHGELSFLGYGSENIPFEDVKNELARFVRFVIGRLLANNISDTPLQKDWAAIEASTRDAEERDFCIACAQLGFDPYCISASCADEIIEADERLSGKISLGEFFNTVAPGHIRASVEWLEQIGTADSKNSAFNNELRRIKELLPDFSHALPWERGYKEARWVRANFFKTQSAFRDFQQKMMAETFQKTVPFSLCSALVETSEKQTPMFISTSQKNNFLAGRMLGEYLHSSA
;
A
#
# COMPACT_ATOMS: atom_id res chain seq x y z
N MET A 1 14.21 -9.95 14.78
CA MET A 1 14.32 -9.53 13.37
C MET A 1 13.10 -10.09 12.69
N SER A 2 12.25 -9.23 12.14
CA SER A 2 11.18 -9.69 11.26
C SER A 2 11.82 -10.04 9.92
N SER A 3 11.51 -11.20 9.33
CA SER A 3 12.06 -11.60 8.03
C SER A 3 10.99 -12.24 7.15
N PHE A 4 11.08 -11.95 5.87
CA PHE A 4 10.33 -12.61 4.79
C PHE A 4 11.35 -13.21 3.83
N GLU A 5 11.19 -14.49 3.49
CA GLU A 5 12.23 -15.25 2.78
C GLU A 5 11.65 -16.27 1.79
N PHE A 6 12.16 -16.24 0.56
CA PHE A 6 12.10 -17.29 -0.44
C PHE A 6 13.36 -18.16 -0.37
N ASN A 7 13.24 -19.30 0.30
CA ASN A 7 14.31 -20.26 0.46
C ASN A 7 14.30 -21.27 -0.69
N THR A 8 15.46 -21.48 -1.31
CA THR A 8 15.69 -22.44 -2.40
C THR A 8 16.83 -23.39 -2.04
N ARG A 9 16.94 -24.54 -2.72
CA ARG A 9 18.03 -25.50 -2.48
C ARG A 9 18.90 -25.64 -3.71
N ASP A 10 18.49 -26.52 -4.62
CA ASP A 10 19.29 -26.89 -5.78
C ASP A 10 18.46 -26.80 -7.05
N TRP A 11 19.11 -26.32 -8.11
CA TRP A 11 18.55 -26.33 -9.45
C TRP A 11 18.50 -27.76 -9.97
N PHE A 12 17.37 -28.13 -10.58
CA PHE A 12 17.24 -29.37 -11.34
C PHE A 12 16.65 -29.07 -12.71
N GLU A 13 16.88 -29.96 -13.66
CA GLU A 13 16.37 -29.83 -15.01
C GLU A 13 14.96 -30.42 -15.07
N GLY A 14 13.99 -29.59 -15.40
CA GLY A 14 12.61 -29.99 -15.64
C GLY A 14 12.39 -30.52 -17.06
N THR A 15 11.21 -31.07 -17.32
CA THR A 15 10.81 -31.54 -18.65
C THR A 15 10.02 -30.50 -19.45
N ALA A 16 9.85 -29.30 -18.90
CA ALA A 16 9.16 -28.19 -19.57
C ALA A 16 10.05 -27.54 -20.64
N PRO A 17 9.51 -26.75 -21.57
CA PRO A 17 10.32 -26.03 -22.55
C PRO A 17 11.21 -24.94 -21.94
N GLU A 18 12.34 -24.69 -22.59
CA GLU A 18 13.22 -23.50 -22.46
C GLU A 18 13.45 -22.99 -21.02
N GLU A 19 12.85 -21.85 -20.68
CA GLU A 19 13.04 -21.10 -19.43
C GLU A 19 12.56 -21.89 -18.21
N LEU A 20 11.44 -22.61 -18.35
CA LEU A 20 10.85 -23.41 -17.27
C LEU A 20 11.71 -24.62 -16.92
N ALA A 21 12.34 -25.24 -17.93
CA ALA A 21 13.20 -26.41 -17.75
C ALA A 21 14.39 -26.09 -16.85
N VAL A 22 15.06 -24.97 -17.11
CA VAL A 22 16.34 -24.65 -16.45
C VAL A 22 16.18 -23.94 -15.11
N THR A 23 14.97 -23.46 -14.79
CA THR A 23 14.64 -22.73 -13.57
C THR A 23 13.88 -23.56 -12.53
N SER A 24 13.79 -24.88 -12.71
CA SER A 24 13.15 -25.75 -11.72
C SER A 24 13.97 -25.85 -10.43
N ASN A 25 13.31 -25.62 -9.29
CA ASN A 25 13.92 -25.66 -7.95
C ASN A 25 12.87 -26.05 -6.89
N SER A 26 13.34 -26.35 -5.68
CA SER A 26 12.49 -26.36 -4.48
C SER A 26 12.28 -24.92 -4.01
N LEU A 27 11.04 -24.56 -3.66
CA LEU A 27 10.68 -23.27 -3.08
C LEU A 27 10.05 -23.49 -1.70
N SER A 28 10.62 -22.87 -0.68
CA SER A 28 10.05 -22.73 0.66
C SER A 28 9.86 -21.26 0.97
N VAL A 29 8.66 -20.86 1.36
CA VAL A 29 8.37 -19.48 1.79
C VAL A 29 8.25 -19.45 3.30
N ALA A 30 8.98 -18.54 3.94
CA ALA A 30 8.95 -18.36 5.39
C ALA A 30 8.70 -16.89 5.77
N VAL A 31 7.95 -16.69 6.84
CA VAL A 31 7.68 -15.38 7.45
C VAL A 31 7.97 -15.48 8.94
N ASN A 32 8.95 -14.74 9.45
CA ASN A 32 9.39 -14.79 10.85
C ASN A 32 9.68 -16.24 11.33
N GLY A 33 10.27 -17.06 10.45
CA GLY A 33 10.55 -18.47 10.70
C GLY A 33 9.33 -19.42 10.62
N LYS A 34 8.11 -18.90 10.40
CA LYS A 34 6.92 -19.72 10.15
C LYS A 34 6.88 -20.12 8.67
N VAL A 35 6.76 -21.42 8.41
CA VAL A 35 6.70 -21.94 7.05
C VAL A 35 5.31 -21.73 6.46
N VAL A 36 5.22 -20.88 5.44
CA VAL A 36 3.98 -20.60 4.70
C VAL A 36 3.67 -21.74 3.72
N THR A 37 4.71 -22.32 3.11
CA THR A 37 4.64 -23.45 2.16
C THR A 37 4.45 -24.82 2.83
N TYR A 38 3.91 -24.89 4.04
CA TYR A 38 3.71 -26.17 4.73
C TYR A 38 2.60 -26.98 4.05
N LEU A 39 3.00 -27.97 3.25
CA LEU A 39 2.17 -28.75 2.35
C LEU A 39 1.92 -30.15 2.92
N LEU A 40 0.65 -30.55 2.98
CA LEU A 40 0.21 -31.91 3.21
C LEU A 40 -0.19 -32.57 1.89
N ASN A 41 0.36 -33.75 1.62
CA ASN A 41 -0.09 -34.63 0.54
C ASN A 41 -0.71 -35.90 1.14
N LYS A 42 -2.03 -36.01 1.04
CA LYS A 42 -2.79 -37.14 1.61
C LYS A 42 -2.62 -38.42 0.81
N ALA A 43 -2.41 -38.34 -0.50
CA ALA A 43 -2.26 -39.52 -1.35
C ALA A 43 -1.04 -40.37 -0.95
N ILE A 44 0.07 -39.71 -0.62
CA ILE A 44 1.32 -40.36 -0.19
C ILE A 44 1.59 -40.24 1.32
N LYS A 45 0.64 -39.68 2.09
CA LYS A 45 0.72 -39.46 3.55
C LYS A 45 2.02 -38.77 3.98
N SER A 46 2.42 -37.72 3.26
CA SER A 46 3.63 -36.96 3.55
C SER A 46 3.32 -35.49 3.79
N THR A 47 4.22 -34.84 4.52
CA THR A 47 4.25 -33.39 4.68
C THR A 47 5.57 -32.85 4.14
N SER A 48 5.54 -31.65 3.56
CA SER A 48 6.71 -30.96 3.04
C SER A 48 6.66 -29.48 3.43
N ASN A 49 7.81 -28.87 3.63
CA ASN A 49 7.92 -27.42 3.82
C ASN A 49 8.19 -26.68 2.50
N GLU A 50 8.38 -27.44 1.42
CA GLU A 50 8.78 -26.92 0.11
C GLU A 50 7.90 -27.50 -1.00
N VAL A 51 7.78 -26.74 -2.07
CA VAL A 51 7.14 -27.14 -3.33
C VAL A 51 8.18 -27.18 -4.43
N TYR A 52 8.01 -28.08 -5.40
CA TYR A 52 8.94 -28.22 -6.52
C TYR A 52 8.28 -27.67 -7.78
N LEU A 53 8.85 -26.61 -8.34
CA LEU A 53 8.33 -25.95 -9.54
C LEU A 53 9.44 -25.15 -10.27
N PRO A 54 9.24 -24.83 -11.56
CA PRO A 54 9.94 -23.73 -12.22
C PRO A 54 9.74 -22.43 -11.44
N LEU A 55 10.83 -21.74 -11.10
CA LEU A 55 10.77 -20.45 -10.42
C LEU A 55 10.50 -19.28 -11.37
N TYR A 56 10.64 -19.49 -12.68
CA TYR A 56 10.43 -18.46 -13.70
C TYR A 56 9.05 -17.78 -13.62
N PRO A 57 7.91 -18.50 -13.56
CA PRO A 57 6.59 -17.87 -13.48
C PRO A 57 6.42 -17.03 -12.21
N VAL A 58 7.01 -17.45 -11.10
CA VAL A 58 6.96 -16.69 -9.84
C VAL A 58 7.74 -15.38 -9.97
N ALA A 59 8.92 -15.43 -10.58
CA ALA A 59 9.73 -14.23 -10.81
C ALA A 59 9.06 -13.28 -11.82
N GLU A 60 8.43 -13.80 -12.87
CA GLU A 60 7.66 -13.03 -13.84
C GLU A 60 6.45 -12.35 -13.20
N TRP A 61 5.70 -13.08 -12.36
CA TRP A 61 4.60 -12.48 -11.59
C TRP A 61 5.08 -11.37 -10.65
N ILE A 62 6.24 -11.53 -9.99
CA ILE A 62 6.82 -10.47 -9.15
C ILE A 62 7.19 -9.24 -10.00
N ALA A 63 7.83 -9.44 -11.15
CA ALA A 63 8.23 -8.34 -12.03
C ALA A 63 7.00 -7.61 -12.59
N ALA A 64 6.05 -8.33 -13.16
CA ALA A 64 4.82 -7.77 -13.73
C ALA A 64 3.99 -6.98 -12.71
N ASN A 65 4.02 -7.38 -11.43
CA ASN A 65 3.28 -6.71 -10.37
C ASN A 65 4.15 -5.84 -9.47
N TRP A 66 5.41 -5.57 -9.82
CA TRP A 66 6.42 -4.98 -8.92
C TRP A 66 5.95 -3.70 -8.23
N TRP A 67 5.47 -2.74 -9.02
CA TRP A 67 5.01 -1.45 -8.49
C TRP A 67 3.74 -1.60 -7.64
N ARG A 68 2.79 -2.43 -8.08
CA ARG A 68 1.53 -2.66 -7.37
C ARG A 68 1.75 -3.39 -6.04
N LEU A 69 2.53 -4.48 -6.04
CA LEU A 69 2.92 -5.25 -4.86
C LEU A 69 3.49 -4.38 -3.72
N LEU A 70 4.18 -3.30 -4.09
CA LEU A 70 4.88 -2.43 -3.15
C LEU A 70 4.10 -1.16 -2.81
N TYR A 71 3.26 -0.62 -3.72
CA TYR A 71 2.69 0.72 -3.55
C TYR A 71 1.18 0.82 -3.72
N GLU A 72 0.47 -0.26 -4.10
CA GLU A 72 -1.00 -0.27 -4.13
C GLU A 72 -1.56 -0.56 -2.72
N CYS A 73 -1.97 0.49 -2.00
CA CYS A 73 -2.40 0.36 -0.59
C CYS A 73 -3.92 0.21 -0.41
N ASN A 74 -4.71 0.19 -1.50
CA ASN A 74 -6.17 0.22 -1.43
C ASN A 74 -6.82 -1.07 -1.97
N PRO A 75 -6.97 -2.11 -1.13
CA PRO A 75 -7.54 -3.39 -1.55
C PRO A 75 -9.05 -3.32 -1.88
N HIS A 76 -9.71 -2.22 -1.53
CA HIS A 76 -11.16 -2.07 -1.70
C HIS A 76 -11.55 -1.45 -3.04
N ARG A 77 -10.60 -0.88 -3.79
CA ARG A 77 -10.86 -0.29 -5.12
C ARG A 77 -11.29 -1.37 -6.11
N ASP A 78 -10.53 -2.45 -6.18
CA ASP A 78 -10.81 -3.61 -7.00
C ASP A 78 -10.27 -4.87 -6.28
N VAL A 79 -11.15 -5.52 -5.54
CA VAL A 79 -10.78 -6.67 -4.68
C VAL A 79 -10.23 -7.83 -5.52
N GLU A 80 -10.77 -8.06 -6.71
CA GLU A 80 -10.36 -9.20 -7.54
C GLU A 80 -8.99 -8.94 -8.16
N SER A 81 -8.81 -7.78 -8.79
CA SER A 81 -7.52 -7.36 -9.35
C SER A 81 -6.44 -7.31 -8.27
N PHE A 82 -6.76 -6.78 -7.09
CA PHE A 82 -5.85 -6.75 -5.96
C PHE A 82 -5.43 -8.16 -5.55
N GLN A 83 -6.36 -9.11 -5.42
CA GLN A 83 -6.02 -10.49 -5.09
C GLN A 83 -5.09 -11.12 -6.13
N THR A 84 -5.33 -10.89 -7.43
CA THR A 84 -4.48 -11.47 -8.50
C THR A 84 -3.05 -10.92 -8.50
N CYS A 85 -2.89 -9.65 -8.15
CA CYS A 85 -1.60 -8.96 -8.18
C CYS A 85 -0.83 -9.05 -6.86
N HIS A 86 -1.51 -9.35 -5.75
CA HIS A 86 -0.91 -9.35 -4.41
C HIS A 86 -0.86 -10.72 -3.74
N ASN A 87 -1.47 -11.76 -4.32
CA ASN A 87 -1.49 -13.08 -3.70
C ASN A 87 -0.66 -14.11 -4.49
N LEU A 88 0.35 -14.67 -3.82
CA LEU A 88 1.30 -15.63 -4.40
C LEU A 88 0.60 -16.85 -5.01
N LYS A 89 -0.62 -17.18 -4.58
CA LYS A 89 -1.40 -18.30 -5.16
C LYS A 89 -1.67 -18.17 -6.66
N TYR A 90 -1.59 -16.96 -7.21
CA TYR A 90 -1.78 -16.67 -8.64
C TYR A 90 -0.47 -16.66 -9.45
N ALA A 91 0.70 -16.71 -8.80
CA ALA A 91 2.00 -16.60 -9.45
C ALA A 91 2.48 -17.90 -10.13
N GLY A 92 1.77 -19.01 -9.92
CA GLY A 92 2.32 -20.35 -10.17
C GLY A 92 2.12 -20.90 -11.58
N GLU A 93 1.39 -20.24 -12.48
CA GLU A 93 1.10 -20.72 -13.85
C GLU A 93 0.83 -22.25 -13.95
N GLY A 94 -0.17 -22.74 -13.22
CA GLY A 94 -0.54 -24.16 -13.20
C GLY A 94 0.17 -24.98 -12.10
N TYR A 95 1.17 -24.42 -11.42
CA TYR A 95 1.72 -24.97 -10.19
C TYR A 95 0.99 -24.43 -8.95
N PHE A 96 1.01 -25.24 -7.88
CA PHE A 96 0.35 -24.88 -6.63
C PHE A 96 1.27 -24.09 -5.71
N LEU A 97 0.84 -22.88 -5.35
CA LEU A 97 1.49 -22.00 -4.39
C LEU A 97 0.57 -21.72 -3.19
N PRO A 98 1.12 -21.35 -2.01
CA PRO A 98 0.31 -21.07 -0.84
C PRO A 98 -0.56 -19.82 -1.04
N ASP A 99 -1.65 -19.73 -0.29
CA ASP A 99 -2.42 -18.49 -0.18
C ASP A 99 -1.64 -17.53 0.72
N LEU A 100 -0.87 -16.62 0.11
CA LEU A 100 -0.06 -15.61 0.79
C LEU A 100 -0.33 -14.27 0.12
N LEU A 101 -1.04 -13.40 0.82
CA LEU A 101 -1.36 -12.04 0.42
C LEU A 101 -0.32 -11.05 0.96
N LEU A 102 0.21 -10.21 0.08
CA LEU A 102 1.10 -9.10 0.39
C LEU A 102 0.31 -7.79 0.27
N ALA A 103 -0.11 -7.19 1.39
CA ALA A 103 -0.81 -5.91 1.38
C ALA A 103 0.13 -4.79 1.84
N PRO A 104 0.65 -3.95 0.94
CA PRO A 104 1.55 -2.87 1.34
C PRO A 104 0.79 -1.78 2.12
N GLU A 105 1.47 -1.25 3.12
CA GLU A 105 1.09 -0.04 3.85
C GLU A 105 2.24 0.99 3.70
N ILE A 106 2.28 2.04 4.52
CA ILE A 106 3.26 3.13 4.38
C ILE A 106 4.71 2.66 4.64
N ASP A 107 4.94 1.92 5.72
CA ASP A 107 6.27 1.53 6.20
C ASP A 107 6.45 0.00 6.40
N VAL A 108 5.35 -0.75 6.27
CA VAL A 108 5.30 -2.19 6.41
C VAL A 108 4.49 -2.82 5.28
N VAL A 109 4.70 -4.10 5.04
CA VAL A 109 3.80 -4.93 4.23
C VAL A 109 3.13 -5.92 5.17
N HIS A 110 1.81 -5.89 5.19
CA HIS A 110 1.00 -6.84 5.93
C HIS A 110 0.92 -8.15 5.15
N LEU A 111 1.60 -9.17 5.66
CA LEU A 111 1.56 -10.52 5.10
C LEU A 111 0.47 -11.31 5.80
N THR A 112 -0.45 -11.89 5.03
CA THR A 112 -1.48 -12.81 5.55
C THR A 112 -1.48 -14.07 4.73
N TRP A 113 -1.47 -15.23 5.41
CA TRP A 113 -1.60 -16.52 4.75
C TRP A 113 -2.60 -17.41 5.44
N ASN A 114 -3.28 -18.23 4.65
CA ASN A 114 -4.39 -19.08 5.11
C ASN A 114 -4.22 -20.51 4.61
N GLU A 115 -4.87 -21.43 5.32
CA GLU A 115 -4.97 -22.80 4.86
C GLU A 115 -5.67 -22.85 3.49
N ARG A 116 -5.13 -23.65 2.58
CA ARG A 116 -5.64 -23.79 1.21
C ARG A 116 -5.72 -25.26 0.84
N ALA A 117 -6.94 -25.77 0.70
CA ALA A 117 -7.19 -27.09 0.14
C ALA A 117 -7.16 -27.06 -1.39
N ILE A 118 -6.51 -28.05 -1.99
CA ILE A 118 -6.31 -28.21 -3.44
C ILE A 118 -6.77 -29.61 -3.83
N ASN A 119 -7.37 -29.74 -5.03
CA ASN A 119 -7.87 -31.02 -5.54
C ASN A 119 -8.76 -31.74 -4.51
N HIS A 120 -9.83 -31.07 -4.06
CA HIS A 120 -10.73 -31.58 -3.00
C HIS A 120 -10.03 -31.95 -1.68
N GLY A 121 -8.87 -31.35 -1.41
CA GLY A 121 -8.11 -31.54 -0.18
C GLY A 121 -7.15 -32.73 -0.20
N GLU A 122 -6.85 -33.32 -1.37
CA GLU A 122 -5.76 -34.29 -1.52
C GLU A 122 -4.40 -33.64 -1.27
N LEU A 123 -4.25 -32.40 -1.72
CA LEU A 123 -3.15 -31.51 -1.39
C LEU A 123 -3.69 -30.37 -0.53
N SER A 124 -2.95 -29.94 0.48
CA SER A 124 -3.37 -28.81 1.32
C SER A 124 -2.18 -28.04 1.86
N PHE A 125 -2.16 -26.73 1.65
CA PHE A 125 -1.29 -25.86 2.44
C PHE A 125 -1.95 -25.66 3.80
N LEU A 126 -1.21 -25.99 4.87
CA LEU A 126 -1.68 -25.95 6.26
C LEU A 126 -1.16 -24.72 7.03
N GLY A 127 -0.27 -23.93 6.42
CA GLY A 127 0.21 -22.70 7.02
C GLY A 127 -0.93 -21.70 7.19
N TYR A 128 -1.03 -21.07 8.36
CA TYR A 128 -1.89 -19.91 8.60
C TYR A 128 -1.17 -18.89 9.47
N GLY A 129 -1.46 -17.61 9.27
CA GLY A 129 -0.87 -16.54 10.07
C GLY A 129 -0.95 -15.17 9.41
N SER A 130 -0.46 -14.18 10.15
CA SER A 130 -0.42 -12.80 9.75
C SER A 130 0.75 -12.11 10.46
N GLU A 131 1.55 -11.34 9.73
CA GLU A 131 2.72 -10.62 10.26
C GLU A 131 2.92 -9.30 9.51
N ASN A 132 3.42 -8.29 10.22
CA ASN A 132 3.88 -7.03 9.62
C ASN A 132 5.39 -7.11 9.39
N ILE A 133 5.82 -7.03 8.13
CA ILE A 133 7.23 -7.05 7.76
C ILE A 133 7.64 -5.66 7.27
N PRO A 134 8.82 -5.13 7.65
CA PRO A 134 9.30 -3.86 7.14
C PRO A 134 9.28 -3.82 5.61
N PHE A 135 8.84 -2.69 5.05
CA PHE A 135 8.69 -2.51 3.61
C PHE A 135 9.97 -2.85 2.82
N GLU A 136 11.12 -2.34 3.28
CA GLU A 136 12.39 -2.57 2.61
C GLU A 136 12.84 -4.03 2.67
N ASP A 137 12.48 -4.78 3.71
CA ASP A 137 12.84 -6.21 3.80
C ASP A 137 12.08 -7.01 2.73
N VAL A 138 10.78 -6.74 2.54
CA VAL A 138 9.98 -7.39 1.50
C VAL A 138 10.46 -7.02 0.10
N LYS A 139 10.68 -5.72 -0.15
CA LYS A 139 11.20 -5.21 -1.42
C LYS A 139 12.54 -5.85 -1.80
N ASN A 140 13.48 -5.88 -0.85
CA ASN A 140 14.80 -6.44 -1.10
C ASN A 140 14.74 -7.94 -1.36
N GLU A 141 13.87 -8.67 -0.64
CA GLU A 141 13.70 -10.10 -0.83
C GLU A 141 13.08 -10.44 -2.20
N LEU A 142 12.05 -9.70 -2.62
CA LEU A 142 11.44 -9.86 -3.94
C LEU A 142 12.47 -9.58 -5.07
N ALA A 143 13.23 -8.49 -4.95
CA ALA A 143 14.31 -8.18 -5.91
C ALA A 143 15.40 -9.27 -5.93
N ARG A 144 15.79 -9.78 -4.76
CA ARG A 144 16.77 -10.87 -4.64
C ARG A 144 16.27 -12.10 -5.37
N PHE A 145 15.01 -12.47 -5.17
CA PHE A 145 14.40 -13.63 -5.82
C PHE A 145 14.36 -13.50 -7.34
N VAL A 146 13.92 -12.35 -7.88
CA VAL A 146 13.89 -12.12 -9.33
C VAL A 146 15.29 -12.19 -9.93
N ARG A 147 16.27 -11.51 -9.32
CA ARG A 147 17.68 -11.55 -9.76
C ARG A 147 18.27 -12.95 -9.70
N PHE A 148 17.89 -13.76 -8.70
CA PHE A 148 18.32 -15.15 -8.58
C PHE A 148 17.86 -15.99 -9.78
N VAL A 149 16.61 -15.83 -10.21
CA VAL A 149 16.06 -16.52 -11.38
C VAL A 149 16.70 -16.01 -12.68
N ILE A 150 16.84 -14.69 -12.84
CA ILE A 150 17.52 -14.10 -14.01
C ILE A 150 18.97 -14.61 -14.12
N GLY A 151 19.70 -14.67 -13.00
CA GLY A 151 21.06 -15.20 -12.96
C GLY A 151 21.13 -16.65 -13.43
N ARG A 152 20.12 -17.47 -13.10
CA ARG A 152 20.01 -18.85 -13.58
C ARG A 152 19.79 -18.94 -15.09
N LEU A 153 18.92 -18.09 -15.66
CA LEU A 153 18.69 -18.04 -17.10
C LEU A 153 19.99 -17.71 -17.86
N LEU A 154 20.68 -16.65 -17.42
CA LEU A 154 21.94 -16.21 -18.03
C LEU A 154 23.03 -17.28 -17.94
N ALA A 155 23.12 -18.00 -16.81
CA ALA A 155 24.06 -19.11 -16.66
C ALA A 155 23.79 -20.29 -17.61
N ASN A 156 22.57 -20.40 -18.16
CA ASN A 156 22.19 -21.39 -19.17
C ASN A 156 22.14 -20.78 -20.59
N ASN A 157 22.71 -19.59 -20.79
CA ASN A 157 22.70 -18.85 -22.05
C ASN A 157 21.29 -18.51 -22.58
N ILE A 158 20.33 -18.34 -21.67
CA ILE A 158 18.99 -17.85 -21.99
C ILE A 158 18.94 -16.35 -21.69
N SER A 159 18.70 -15.57 -22.74
CA SER A 159 18.62 -14.11 -22.71
C SER A 159 17.38 -13.60 -23.44
N ASP A 160 17.10 -12.30 -23.30
CA ASP A 160 15.99 -11.59 -23.96
C ASP A 160 14.58 -12.12 -23.64
N THR A 161 14.45 -12.81 -22.51
CA THR A 161 13.17 -13.28 -21.95
C THR A 161 12.28 -12.09 -21.53
N PRO A 162 10.95 -12.25 -21.52
CA PRO A 162 10.03 -11.26 -20.96
C PRO A 162 10.45 -10.78 -19.56
N LEU A 163 10.73 -11.72 -18.64
CA LEU A 163 11.20 -11.41 -17.28
C LEU A 163 12.41 -10.47 -17.25
N GLN A 164 13.41 -10.73 -18.10
CA GLN A 164 14.63 -9.91 -18.15
C GLN A 164 14.35 -8.49 -18.69
N LYS A 165 13.43 -8.36 -19.65
CA LYS A 165 13.04 -7.06 -20.21
C LYS A 165 12.26 -6.25 -19.20
N ASP A 166 11.28 -6.86 -18.54
CA ASP A 166 10.46 -6.21 -17.52
C ASP A 166 11.32 -5.79 -16.33
N TRP A 167 12.21 -6.67 -15.86
CA TRP A 167 13.12 -6.33 -14.77
C TRP A 167 14.09 -5.20 -15.13
N ALA A 168 14.60 -5.16 -16.37
CA ALA A 168 15.44 -4.07 -16.83
C ALA A 168 14.69 -2.73 -16.88
N ALA A 169 13.42 -2.74 -17.31
CA ALA A 169 12.56 -1.55 -17.30
C ALA A 169 12.30 -1.05 -15.86
N ILE A 170 11.99 -1.97 -14.94
CA ILE A 170 11.80 -1.65 -13.52
C ILE A 170 13.07 -1.04 -12.92
N GLU A 171 14.25 -1.61 -13.19
CA GLU A 171 15.51 -1.07 -12.69
C GLU A 171 15.85 0.30 -13.30
N ALA A 172 15.48 0.53 -14.56
CA ALA A 172 15.63 1.84 -15.20
C ALA A 172 14.73 2.88 -14.52
N SER A 173 13.43 2.61 -14.42
CA SER A 173 12.46 3.52 -13.79
C SER A 173 12.71 3.72 -12.31
N THR A 174 13.32 2.75 -11.60
CA THR A 174 13.71 2.93 -10.18
C THR A 174 14.86 3.94 -10.01
N ARG A 175 15.76 4.06 -11.00
CA ARG A 175 16.93 4.95 -10.95
C ARG A 175 16.59 6.39 -11.34
N ASP A 176 15.57 6.57 -12.18
CA ASP A 176 15.03 7.88 -12.52
C ASP A 176 14.00 8.30 -11.47
N ALA A 177 14.18 9.48 -10.86
CA ALA A 177 13.29 9.93 -9.80
C ALA A 177 11.88 10.25 -10.32
N GLU A 178 11.77 10.87 -11.49
CA GLU A 178 10.49 11.26 -12.07
C GLU A 178 9.72 10.03 -12.55
N GLU A 179 10.40 9.10 -13.25
CA GLU A 179 9.74 7.85 -13.66
C GLU A 179 9.32 7.00 -12.47
N ARG A 180 10.15 6.92 -11.42
CA ARG A 180 9.80 6.19 -10.20
C ARG A 180 8.54 6.75 -9.57
N ASP A 181 8.48 8.07 -9.39
CA ASP A 181 7.37 8.72 -8.71
C ASP A 181 6.07 8.58 -9.54
N PHE A 182 6.17 8.64 -10.87
CA PHE A 182 5.07 8.28 -11.78
C PHE A 182 4.63 6.80 -11.63
N CYS A 183 5.58 5.86 -11.58
CA CYS A 183 5.26 4.45 -11.41
C CYS A 183 4.55 4.17 -10.08
N ILE A 184 4.97 4.85 -9.01
CA ILE A 184 4.31 4.80 -7.69
C ILE A 184 2.88 5.34 -7.79
N ALA A 185 2.67 6.49 -8.44
CA ALA A 185 1.34 7.06 -8.63
C ALA A 185 0.40 6.12 -9.41
N CYS A 186 0.89 5.51 -10.48
CA CYS A 186 0.17 4.47 -11.22
C CYS A 186 -0.24 3.30 -10.33
N ALA A 187 0.69 2.76 -9.55
CA ALA A 187 0.43 1.66 -8.63
C ALA A 187 -0.59 2.02 -7.55
N GLN A 188 -0.50 3.24 -6.98
CA GLN A 188 -1.47 3.75 -6.00
C GLN A 188 -2.87 3.92 -6.58
N LEU A 189 -3.00 4.05 -7.90
CA LEU A 189 -4.26 4.03 -8.65
C LEU A 189 -4.70 2.61 -9.07
N GLY A 190 -3.89 1.58 -8.80
CA GLY A 190 -4.15 0.19 -9.16
C GLY A 190 -3.79 -0.15 -10.61
N PHE A 191 -2.95 0.68 -11.25
CA PHE A 191 -2.49 0.46 -12.62
C PHE A 191 -1.08 -0.10 -12.67
N ASP A 192 -0.80 -0.84 -13.76
CA ASP A 192 0.56 -1.13 -14.20
C ASP A 192 1.07 0.07 -15.03
N PRO A 193 2.18 0.74 -14.61
CA PRO A 193 2.72 1.89 -15.31
C PRO A 193 3.17 1.59 -16.74
N TYR A 194 3.45 0.33 -17.08
CA TYR A 194 3.88 -0.06 -18.42
C TYR A 194 2.72 -0.43 -19.37
N CYS A 195 1.49 -0.51 -18.84
CA CYS A 195 0.28 -0.89 -19.59
C CYS A 195 -0.84 0.18 -19.54
N ILE A 196 -0.55 1.38 -19.04
CA ILE A 196 -1.52 2.47 -18.92
C ILE A 196 -1.79 3.18 -20.27
N SER A 197 -3.01 3.70 -20.47
CA SER A 197 -3.32 4.50 -21.65
C SER A 197 -2.67 5.88 -21.57
N ALA A 198 -2.27 6.43 -22.73
CA ALA A 198 -1.66 7.76 -22.80
C ALA A 198 -2.52 8.85 -22.15
N SER A 199 -3.85 8.81 -22.36
CA SER A 199 -4.76 9.78 -21.74
C SER A 199 -4.78 9.71 -20.21
N CYS A 200 -4.64 8.51 -19.64
CA CYS A 200 -4.62 8.34 -18.19
C CYS A 200 -3.26 8.72 -17.60
N ALA A 201 -2.16 8.41 -18.31
CA ALA A 201 -0.83 8.90 -17.96
C ALA A 201 -0.78 10.44 -17.92
N ASP A 202 -1.33 11.11 -18.94
CA ASP A 202 -1.42 12.57 -18.99
C ASP A 202 -2.21 13.14 -17.80
N GLU A 203 -3.30 12.49 -17.38
CA GLU A 203 -4.07 12.91 -16.20
C GLU A 203 -3.28 12.78 -14.89
N ILE A 204 -2.46 11.75 -14.75
CA ILE A 204 -1.60 11.56 -13.58
C ILE A 204 -0.51 12.63 -13.53
N ILE A 205 0.15 12.89 -14.67
CA ILE A 205 1.19 13.92 -14.79
C ILE A 205 0.59 15.31 -14.53
N GLU A 206 -0.55 15.63 -15.13
CA GLU A 206 -1.25 16.91 -14.89
C GLU A 206 -1.63 17.08 -13.42
N ALA A 207 -2.08 16.01 -12.75
CA ALA A 207 -2.38 16.03 -11.33
C ALA A 207 -1.13 16.26 -10.48
N ASP A 208 -0.02 15.58 -10.80
CA ASP A 208 1.27 15.75 -10.13
C ASP A 208 1.76 17.20 -10.22
N GLU A 209 1.79 17.78 -11.43
CA GLU A 209 2.23 19.16 -11.65
C GLU A 209 1.38 20.20 -10.88
N ARG A 210 0.08 19.95 -10.77
CA ARG A 210 -0.87 20.89 -10.12
C ARG A 210 -0.88 20.78 -8.61
N LEU A 211 -0.64 19.59 -8.07
CA LEU A 211 -0.76 19.28 -6.64
C LEU A 211 0.60 19.19 -5.93
N SER A 212 1.69 19.05 -6.67
CA SER A 212 3.05 19.00 -6.14
C SER A 212 3.34 20.14 -5.16
N GLY A 213 3.81 19.79 -3.97
CA GLY A 213 4.12 20.73 -2.89
C GLY A 213 2.91 21.27 -2.11
N LYS A 214 1.68 20.92 -2.50
CA LYS A 214 0.45 21.33 -1.80
C LYS A 214 -0.11 20.22 -0.91
N ILE A 215 -0.12 18.98 -1.41
CA ILE A 215 -0.61 17.80 -0.69
C ILE A 215 0.33 16.60 -0.86
N SER A 216 0.15 15.60 0.00
CA SER A 216 0.76 14.29 -0.21
C SER A 216 0.14 13.62 -1.43
N LEU A 217 0.87 13.56 -2.53
CA LEU A 217 0.46 12.87 -3.76
C LEU A 217 0.19 11.38 -3.49
N GLY A 218 0.96 10.78 -2.60
CA GLY A 218 0.75 9.40 -2.17
C GLY A 218 -0.61 9.17 -1.52
N GLU A 219 -1.08 10.10 -0.70
CA GLU A 219 -2.42 10.03 -0.10
C GLU A 219 -3.51 10.30 -1.15
N PHE A 220 -3.26 11.24 -2.06
CA PHE A 220 -4.19 11.58 -3.13
C PHE A 220 -4.46 10.39 -4.06
N PHE A 221 -3.43 9.80 -4.66
CA PHE A 221 -3.59 8.72 -5.63
C PHE A 221 -4.13 7.42 -5.00
N ASN A 222 -3.81 7.13 -3.74
CA ASN A 222 -4.43 6.01 -3.01
C ASN A 222 -5.94 6.21 -2.75
N THR A 223 -6.38 7.45 -2.73
CA THR A 223 -7.75 7.83 -2.36
C THR A 223 -8.67 7.99 -3.55
N VAL A 224 -8.14 8.48 -4.67
CA VAL A 224 -8.95 8.86 -5.83
C VAL A 224 -9.35 7.64 -6.64
N ALA A 225 -10.58 7.68 -7.18
CA ALA A 225 -11.03 6.72 -8.18
C ALA A 225 -10.35 7.03 -9.54
N PRO A 226 -9.77 6.04 -10.24
CA PRO A 226 -8.95 6.30 -11.43
C PRO A 226 -9.62 7.07 -12.57
N GLY A 227 -10.93 6.93 -12.76
CA GLY A 227 -11.70 7.69 -13.77
C GLY A 227 -12.05 9.12 -13.36
N HIS A 228 -11.55 9.60 -12.22
CA HIS A 228 -11.96 10.88 -11.62
C HIS A 228 -10.77 11.72 -11.13
N ILE A 229 -9.56 11.47 -11.65
CA ILE A 229 -8.35 12.21 -11.28
C ILE A 229 -8.54 13.70 -11.52
N ARG A 230 -8.82 14.12 -12.76
CA ARG A 230 -9.02 15.54 -13.11
C ARG A 230 -10.11 16.23 -12.27
N ALA A 231 -11.27 15.59 -12.13
CA ALA A 231 -12.37 16.13 -11.34
C ALA A 231 -11.99 16.32 -9.86
N SER A 232 -11.16 15.43 -9.32
CA SER A 232 -10.67 15.52 -7.93
C SER A 232 -9.65 16.65 -7.76
N VAL A 233 -8.75 16.85 -8.73
CA VAL A 233 -7.79 17.97 -8.75
C VAL A 233 -8.52 19.31 -8.80
N GLU A 234 -9.44 19.48 -9.76
CA GLU A 234 -10.24 20.71 -9.90
C GLU A 234 -11.04 21.02 -8.65
N TRP A 235 -11.60 19.99 -8.03
CA TRP A 235 -12.33 20.13 -6.79
C TRP A 235 -11.42 20.57 -5.63
N LEU A 236 -10.22 20.02 -5.49
CA LEU A 236 -9.25 20.42 -4.46
C LEU A 236 -8.85 21.89 -4.62
N GLU A 237 -8.52 22.34 -5.83
CA GLU A 237 -8.17 23.74 -6.09
C GLU A 237 -9.31 24.72 -5.77
N GLN A 238 -10.55 24.33 -6.09
CA GLN A 238 -11.74 25.12 -5.73
C GLN A 238 -11.95 25.23 -4.22
N ILE A 239 -11.48 24.28 -3.43
CA ILE A 239 -11.57 24.36 -1.97
C ILE A 239 -10.36 25.08 -1.38
N GLY A 240 -9.16 24.89 -1.92
CA GLY A 240 -7.97 25.66 -1.52
C GLY A 240 -8.18 27.18 -1.62
N THR A 241 -8.98 27.62 -2.60
CA THR A 241 -9.36 29.03 -2.81
C THR A 241 -10.56 29.49 -1.97
N ALA A 242 -11.30 28.57 -1.33
CA ALA A 242 -12.44 28.90 -0.50
C ALA A 242 -11.98 29.33 0.90
N ASP A 243 -12.03 30.64 1.18
CA ASP A 243 -11.76 31.15 2.53
C ASP A 243 -12.74 30.53 3.54
N SER A 244 -12.21 29.85 4.56
CA SER A 244 -13.01 29.43 5.71
C SER A 244 -13.61 30.68 6.35
N LYS A 245 -14.94 30.72 6.53
CA LYS A 245 -15.66 31.93 6.93
C LYS A 245 -15.47 32.28 8.43
N ASN A 246 -14.72 31.48 9.18
CA ASN A 246 -14.68 31.56 10.65
C ASN A 246 -13.25 31.68 11.21
N SER A 247 -12.65 32.85 11.00
CA SER A 247 -11.29 33.17 11.46
C SER A 247 -11.06 32.90 12.96
N ALA A 248 -12.08 33.07 13.80
CA ALA A 248 -11.99 32.82 15.24
C ALA A 248 -11.73 31.35 15.59
N PHE A 249 -12.40 30.42 14.92
CA PHE A 249 -12.22 28.98 15.15
C PHE A 249 -10.86 28.51 14.63
N ASN A 250 -10.42 29.02 13.48
CA ASN A 250 -9.09 28.67 12.95
C ASN A 250 -7.95 29.17 13.82
N ASN A 251 -8.09 30.36 14.40
CA ASN A 251 -7.13 30.88 15.38
C ASN A 251 -7.08 30.00 16.64
N GLU A 252 -8.23 29.46 17.08
CA GLU A 252 -8.29 28.51 18.19
C GLU A 252 -7.56 27.20 17.85
N LEU A 253 -7.78 26.63 16.66
CA LEU A 253 -7.08 25.44 16.18
C LEU A 253 -5.57 25.63 16.05
N ARG A 254 -5.14 26.75 15.46
CA ARG A 254 -3.72 27.11 15.34
C ARG A 254 -3.07 27.24 16.72
N ARG A 255 -3.76 27.89 17.67
CA ARG A 255 -3.29 28.01 19.04
C ARG A 255 -3.17 26.65 19.74
N ILE A 256 -4.08 25.71 19.49
CA ILE A 256 -3.97 24.34 20.01
C ILE A 256 -2.70 23.67 19.45
N LYS A 257 -2.48 23.79 18.13
CA LYS A 257 -1.30 23.23 17.45
C LYS A 257 0.01 23.80 18.00
N GLU A 258 0.11 25.12 18.14
CA GLU A 258 1.30 25.81 18.63
C GLU A 258 1.65 25.49 20.10
N LEU A 259 0.64 25.24 20.94
CA LEU A 259 0.84 24.96 22.36
C LEU A 259 0.91 23.47 22.68
N LEU A 260 0.65 22.59 21.71
CA LEU A 260 0.63 21.14 21.92
C LEU A 260 2.03 20.67 22.35
N PRO A 261 2.17 20.03 23.53
CA PRO A 261 3.45 19.47 23.94
C PRO A 261 3.90 18.36 23.00
N ASP A 262 5.21 18.19 22.86
CA ASP A 262 5.74 17.04 22.14
C ASP A 262 5.54 15.75 22.96
N PHE A 263 4.77 14.83 22.38
CA PHE A 263 4.53 13.49 22.90
C PHE A 263 5.14 12.40 22.01
N SER A 264 6.08 12.76 21.13
CA SER A 264 6.77 11.86 20.19
C SER A 264 7.39 10.61 20.82
N HIS A 265 7.74 10.67 22.11
CA HIS A 265 8.31 9.53 22.85
C HIS A 265 7.29 8.45 23.25
N ALA A 266 5.99 8.69 23.10
CA ALA A 266 4.94 7.72 23.43
C ALA A 266 4.54 6.88 22.22
N LEU A 267 4.00 5.67 22.47
CA LEU A 267 3.42 4.86 21.40
C LEU A 267 2.26 5.63 20.71
N PRO A 268 2.00 5.46 19.41
CA PRO A 268 1.03 6.28 18.65
C PRO A 268 -0.36 6.39 19.28
N TRP A 269 -0.92 5.27 19.76
CA TRP A 269 -2.20 5.25 20.48
C TRP A 269 -2.17 6.02 21.81
N GLU A 270 -1.06 5.94 22.55
CA GLU A 270 -0.87 6.59 23.85
C GLU A 270 -0.65 8.08 23.67
N ARG A 271 0.11 8.47 22.62
CA ARG A 271 0.27 9.84 22.15
C ARG A 271 -1.10 10.47 21.90
N GLY A 272 -1.96 9.85 21.09
CA GLY A 272 -3.30 10.36 20.82
C GLY A 272 -4.14 10.55 22.10
N TYR A 273 -4.08 9.61 23.05
CA TYR A 273 -4.76 9.75 24.34
C TYR A 273 -4.16 10.84 25.24
N LYS A 274 -2.85 11.06 25.22
CA LYS A 274 -2.18 12.12 25.98
C LYS A 274 -2.53 13.50 25.41
N GLU A 275 -2.45 13.66 24.09
CA GLU A 275 -2.82 14.87 23.38
C GLU A 275 -4.29 15.23 23.63
N ALA A 276 -5.22 14.29 23.44
CA ALA A 276 -6.63 14.53 23.68
C ALA A 276 -6.93 14.94 25.14
N ARG A 277 -6.22 14.35 26.12
CA ARG A 277 -6.34 14.74 27.54
C ARG A 277 -5.80 16.14 27.79
N TRP A 278 -4.65 16.46 27.21
CA TRP A 278 -4.03 17.77 27.36
C TRP A 278 -4.88 18.88 26.74
N VAL A 279 -5.39 18.69 25.52
CA VAL A 279 -6.29 19.66 24.86
C VAL A 279 -7.54 19.89 25.70
N ARG A 280 -8.16 18.83 26.22
CA ARG A 280 -9.34 18.95 27.11
C ARG A 280 -9.04 19.76 28.36
N ALA A 281 -7.92 19.48 29.03
CA ALA A 281 -7.57 20.17 30.27
C ALA A 281 -7.25 21.66 30.07
N ASN A 282 -6.63 22.03 28.94
CA ASN A 282 -6.11 23.38 28.73
C ASN A 282 -7.05 24.31 27.96
N PHE A 283 -7.89 23.77 27.07
CA PHE A 283 -8.77 24.59 26.22
C PHE A 283 -10.25 24.50 26.62
N PHE A 284 -10.68 23.44 27.32
CA PHE A 284 -12.09 23.23 27.66
C PHE A 284 -12.30 23.13 29.17
N LYS A 285 -12.59 24.27 29.82
CA LYS A 285 -12.86 24.34 31.27
C LYS A 285 -14.19 23.72 31.69
N THR A 286 -15.14 23.58 30.75
CA THR A 286 -16.47 23.01 31.00
C THR A 286 -16.85 22.03 29.89
N GLN A 287 -17.75 21.10 30.22
CA GLN A 287 -18.30 20.16 29.24
C GLN A 287 -19.11 20.86 28.14
N SER A 288 -19.72 22.02 28.42
CA SER A 288 -20.41 22.83 27.42
C SER A 288 -19.45 23.42 26.39
N ALA A 289 -18.32 23.98 26.83
CA ALA A 289 -17.30 24.53 25.92
C ALA A 289 -16.74 23.47 24.97
N PHE A 290 -16.53 22.24 25.47
CA PHE A 290 -16.13 21.12 24.63
C PHE A 290 -17.20 20.74 23.60
N ARG A 291 -18.48 20.69 23.98
CA ARG A 291 -19.58 20.42 23.05
C ARG A 291 -19.73 21.50 21.98
N ASP A 292 -19.57 22.76 22.36
CA ASP A 292 -19.62 23.89 21.43
C ASP A 292 -18.46 23.81 20.43
N PHE A 293 -17.25 23.46 20.89
CA PHE A 293 -16.11 23.20 20.02
C PHE A 293 -16.37 22.03 19.07
N GLN A 294 -16.90 20.91 19.57
CA GLN A 294 -17.27 19.77 18.72
C GLN A 294 -18.31 20.17 17.66
N GLN A 295 -19.32 20.97 18.02
CA GLN A 295 -20.29 21.47 17.06
C GLN A 295 -19.66 22.40 16.01
N LYS A 296 -18.77 23.31 16.43
CA LYS A 296 -18.02 24.16 15.49
C LYS A 296 -17.15 23.34 14.55
N MET A 297 -16.43 22.34 15.07
CA MET A 297 -15.59 21.48 14.24
C MET A 297 -16.41 20.66 13.23
N MET A 298 -17.59 20.18 13.63
CA MET A 298 -18.52 19.52 12.70
C MET A 298 -19.14 20.48 11.68
N ALA A 299 -19.33 21.75 12.03
CA ALA A 299 -19.84 22.78 11.13
C ALA A 299 -18.77 23.31 10.15
N GLU A 300 -17.50 23.36 10.58
CA GLU A 300 -16.34 23.77 9.78
C GLU A 300 -15.72 22.62 8.99
N THR A 301 -16.06 21.36 9.32
CA THR A 301 -15.85 20.24 8.41
C THR A 301 -16.62 20.56 7.14
N PHE A 302 -15.91 21.04 6.13
CA PHE A 302 -16.48 21.48 4.88
C PHE A 302 -17.25 20.30 4.30
N GLN A 303 -18.57 20.42 4.34
CA GLN A 303 -19.49 19.49 3.69
C GLN A 303 -19.45 19.75 2.19
N LYS A 304 -18.34 19.36 1.57
CA LYS A 304 -18.36 18.95 0.18
C LYS A 304 -17.98 17.49 0.23
N THR A 305 -18.94 16.60 0.02
CA THR A 305 -18.64 15.21 -0.32
C THR A 305 -17.57 15.25 -1.39
N VAL A 306 -16.40 14.67 -1.13
CA VAL A 306 -15.39 14.51 -2.17
C VAL A 306 -16.08 13.73 -3.27
N PRO A 307 -16.28 14.34 -4.45
CA PRO A 307 -16.86 13.59 -5.54
C PRO A 307 -15.78 12.56 -5.88
N PHE A 308 -16.10 11.27 -5.70
CA PHE A 308 -15.24 10.17 -6.13
C PHE A 308 -14.01 9.84 -5.24
N SER A 309 -14.09 10.08 -3.93
CA SER A 309 -13.12 9.57 -2.95
C SER A 309 -13.48 8.19 -2.41
N LEU A 310 -12.47 7.34 -2.26
CA LEU A 310 -12.53 6.07 -1.54
C LEU A 310 -12.17 6.21 -0.04
N CYS A 311 -11.82 7.42 0.42
CA CYS A 311 -11.49 7.70 1.81
C CYS A 311 -12.65 8.33 2.58
N SER A 312 -12.68 8.07 3.88
CA SER A 312 -13.75 8.58 4.76
C SER A 312 -13.56 10.04 5.18
N ALA A 313 -12.31 10.52 5.17
CA ALA A 313 -11.93 11.87 5.56
C ALA A 313 -10.58 12.27 4.94
N LEU A 314 -10.38 13.57 4.74
CA LEU A 314 -9.14 14.22 4.28
C LEU A 314 -8.91 15.49 5.10
N VAL A 315 -7.64 15.81 5.36
CA VAL A 315 -7.23 17.01 6.09
C VAL A 315 -6.18 17.75 5.28
N GLU A 316 -6.40 19.05 5.12
CA GLU A 316 -5.49 19.91 4.36
C GLU A 316 -5.29 21.25 5.08
N THR A 317 -4.22 21.95 4.73
CA THR A 317 -3.98 23.34 5.13
C THR A 317 -3.95 24.19 3.88
N SER A 318 -4.82 25.20 3.82
CA SER A 318 -4.82 26.15 2.70
C SER A 318 -3.51 26.94 2.63
N GLU A 319 -3.29 27.66 1.52
CA GLU A 319 -2.15 28.59 1.35
C GLU A 319 -2.06 29.66 2.46
N LYS A 320 -3.15 29.95 3.17
CA LYS A 320 -3.19 30.88 4.32
C LYS A 320 -3.00 30.17 5.68
N GLN A 321 -2.54 28.92 5.68
CA GLN A 321 -2.45 28.02 6.83
C GLN A 321 -3.79 27.88 7.57
N THR A 322 -4.89 27.88 6.82
CA THR A 322 -6.21 27.61 7.40
C THR A 322 -6.51 26.12 7.32
N PRO A 323 -6.87 25.45 8.44
CA PRO A 323 -7.25 24.05 8.42
C PRO A 323 -8.49 23.83 7.55
N MET A 324 -8.45 22.77 6.76
CA MET A 324 -9.54 22.31 5.93
C MET A 324 -9.81 20.85 6.28
N PHE A 325 -11.03 20.57 6.73
CA PHE A 325 -11.46 19.23 7.10
C PHE A 325 -12.55 18.79 6.14
N ILE A 326 -12.35 17.66 5.49
CA ILE A 326 -13.26 17.11 4.49
C ILE A 326 -13.66 15.71 4.97
N SER A 327 -14.95 15.41 4.98
CA SER A 327 -15.42 14.06 5.29
C SER A 327 -16.62 13.66 4.44
N THR A 328 -16.69 12.37 4.11
CA THR A 328 -17.86 11.76 3.45
C THR A 328 -18.99 11.45 4.43
N SER A 329 -18.78 11.61 5.75
CA SER A 329 -19.78 11.33 6.79
C SER A 329 -20.06 12.55 7.68
N GLN A 330 -21.33 12.95 7.77
CA GLN A 330 -21.76 14.17 8.48
C GLN A 330 -21.75 14.08 10.01
N LYS A 331 -21.67 12.89 10.61
CA LYS A 331 -21.93 12.70 12.06
C LYS A 331 -21.03 11.67 12.71
N ASN A 332 -19.74 11.69 12.38
CA ASN A 332 -18.80 10.75 12.99
C ASN A 332 -17.79 11.48 13.88
N ASN A 333 -18.05 11.48 15.19
CA ASN A 333 -17.14 12.01 16.21
C ASN A 333 -15.73 11.40 16.12
N PHE A 334 -15.63 10.15 15.65
CA PHE A 334 -14.35 9.50 15.45
C PHE A 334 -13.59 10.14 14.27
N LEU A 335 -14.21 10.30 13.10
CA LEU A 335 -13.57 10.93 11.94
C LEU A 335 -13.16 12.36 12.25
N ALA A 336 -14.02 13.10 12.94
CA ALA A 336 -13.76 14.45 13.37
C ALA A 336 -12.55 14.55 14.32
N GLY A 337 -12.44 13.61 15.27
CA GLY A 337 -11.29 13.51 16.18
C GLY A 337 -10.00 13.12 15.44
N ARG A 338 -10.10 12.18 14.48
CA ARG A 338 -8.98 11.77 13.63
C ARG A 338 -8.47 12.95 12.80
N MET A 339 -9.36 13.66 12.12
CA MET A 339 -9.03 14.81 11.29
C MET A 339 -8.33 15.92 12.09
N LEU A 340 -8.83 16.21 13.30
CA LEU A 340 -8.16 17.15 14.20
C LEU A 340 -6.74 16.68 14.55
N GLY A 341 -6.56 15.40 14.87
CA GLY A 341 -5.25 14.82 15.14
C GLY A 341 -4.29 14.97 13.96
N GLU A 342 -4.73 14.66 12.75
CA GLU A 342 -3.95 14.82 11.52
C GLU A 342 -3.52 16.28 11.30
N TYR A 343 -4.43 17.26 11.47
CA TYR A 343 -4.08 18.69 11.37
C TYR A 343 -3.05 19.14 12.41
N LEU A 344 -3.15 18.65 13.64
CA LEU A 344 -2.19 18.99 14.70
C LEU A 344 -0.78 18.50 14.39
N HIS A 345 -0.66 17.42 13.61
CA HIS A 345 0.62 16.82 13.22
C HIS A 345 1.06 17.15 11.80
N SER A 346 0.25 17.87 11.02
CA SER A 346 0.63 18.29 9.67
C SER A 346 1.78 19.30 9.72
N SER A 347 2.65 19.29 8.71
CA SER A 347 3.67 20.33 8.53
C SER A 347 3.01 21.70 8.35
N ALA A 348 3.62 22.77 8.87
CA ALA A 348 3.09 24.13 8.82
C ALA A 348 3.42 24.85 7.50
#